data_AF-A0A7Z9WUI7-F1
#
_entry.id   AF-A0A7Z9WUI7-F1
#
_cell.length_a   1.000
_cell.length_b   1.000
_cell.length_c   1.000
_cell.angle_alpha   90.00
_cell.angle_beta   90.00
_cell.angle_gamma   90.00
#
_symmetry.space_group_name_H-M   'P 1'
#
loop_
_entity.id
_entity.type
_entity.pdbx_description
1 polymer ?
#
loop_
_entity_poly.entity_id
_entity_poly.type
_entity_poly.pdbx_seq_one_letter_code
_entity_poly.pdbx_strand_id
1 'polypeptide(L)'
;MSHLAPLSPDLQQRIEALARQAAPAPMLSQKQIAQLKEEIRVLLQEKNAVLVAHYYVDDQLQALAEETGGIVADSLEMANFGAKSDADMLVVCGVRFMGETAKLLSPEKKVLMPTLEATCSLDLSCPPDDFARFIAQHPDHTVVVYANTSAAVKALAHWTVTSGNALQIVRHLSERGERIIWAPDKHLGRWIERET
;
A
#
# COMPACT_ATOMS: atom_id res chain seq x y z
N MET A 1 10.43 -16.52 -28.41
CA MET A 1 10.41 -17.07 -27.04
C MET A 1 11.75 -16.74 -26.41
N SER A 2 11.83 -15.70 -25.57
CA SER A 2 13.08 -15.32 -24.93
C SER A 2 13.45 -16.39 -23.91
N HIS A 3 14.57 -17.09 -24.15
CA HIS A 3 15.17 -17.94 -23.13
C HIS A 3 15.60 -17.05 -21.96
N LEU A 4 14.84 -17.09 -20.86
CA LEU A 4 15.28 -16.49 -19.60
C LEU A 4 16.61 -17.16 -19.22
N ALA A 5 17.62 -16.34 -18.90
CA ALA A 5 18.88 -16.86 -18.40
C ALA A 5 18.61 -17.68 -17.12
N PRO A 6 19.33 -18.80 -16.92
CA PRO A 6 19.18 -19.61 -15.71
C PRO A 6 19.52 -18.78 -14.46
N LEU A 7 18.78 -19.01 -13.38
CA LEU A 7 19.03 -18.37 -12.09
C LEU A 7 20.44 -18.75 -11.59
N SER A 8 21.08 -17.84 -10.84
CA SER A 8 22.35 -18.19 -10.20
C SER A 8 22.12 -19.31 -9.18
N PRO A 9 23.11 -20.21 -8.97
CA PRO A 9 22.99 -21.28 -7.98
C PRO A 9 22.65 -20.78 -6.57
N ASP A 10 23.20 -19.63 -6.16
CA ASP A 10 22.90 -18.97 -4.88
C ASP A 10 21.42 -18.57 -4.78
N LEU A 11 20.90 -17.91 -5.82
CA LEU A 11 19.50 -17.49 -5.85
C LEU A 11 18.56 -18.71 -5.84
N GLN A 12 18.91 -19.75 -6.57
CA GLN A 12 18.14 -20.99 -6.59
C GLN A 12 18.12 -21.67 -5.22
N GLN A 13 19.26 -21.78 -4.55
CA GLN A 13 19.35 -22.35 -3.20
C GLN A 13 18.55 -21.54 -2.17
N ARG A 14 18.58 -20.21 -2.27
CA ARG A 14 17.79 -19.31 -1.41
C ARG A 14 16.29 -19.48 -1.63
N ILE A 15 15.85 -19.56 -2.90
CA ILE A 15 14.43 -19.80 -3.24
C ILE A 15 13.98 -21.14 -2.65
N GLU A 16 14.77 -22.20 -2.82
CA GLU A 16 14.42 -23.53 -2.28
C GLU A 16 14.39 -23.58 -0.76
N ALA A 17 15.27 -22.83 -0.08
CA ALA A 17 15.27 -22.73 1.37
C ALA A 17 14.01 -22.01 1.87
N LEU A 18 13.65 -20.89 1.25
CA LEU A 18 12.43 -20.15 1.56
C LEU A 18 11.18 -21.01 1.32
N ALA A 19 11.10 -21.71 0.19
CA ALA A 19 9.98 -22.58 -0.14
C ALA A 19 9.81 -23.73 0.86
N ARG A 20 10.92 -24.32 1.35
CA ARG A 20 10.88 -25.38 2.37
C ARG A 20 10.46 -24.89 3.75
N GLN A 21 10.80 -23.65 4.10
CA GLN A 21 10.50 -23.07 5.40
C GLN A 21 9.13 -22.36 5.45
N ALA A 22 8.54 -22.08 4.29
CA ALA A 22 7.22 -21.47 4.22
C ALA A 22 6.17 -22.43 4.78
N ALA A 23 5.55 -22.05 5.90
CA ALA A 23 4.37 -22.74 6.39
C ALA A 23 3.20 -22.48 5.42
N PRO A 24 2.51 -23.51 4.92
CA PRO A 24 1.33 -23.30 4.11
C PRO A 24 0.26 -22.59 4.96
N ALA A 25 -0.47 -21.67 4.34
CA ALA A 25 -1.61 -21.05 5.00
C ALA A 25 -2.59 -22.14 5.44
N PRO A 26 -3.20 -22.03 6.65
CA PRO A 26 -4.16 -23.01 7.11
C PRO A 26 -5.32 -23.08 6.11
N MET A 27 -5.54 -24.27 5.53
CA MET A 27 -6.67 -24.48 4.62
C MET A 27 -7.97 -24.55 5.42
N LEU A 28 -8.79 -23.52 5.28
CA LEU A 28 -10.15 -23.51 5.80
C LEU A 28 -11.06 -24.34 4.88
N SER A 29 -11.96 -25.12 5.47
CA SER A 29 -13.04 -25.77 4.71
C SER A 29 -14.04 -24.73 4.19
N GLN A 30 -14.75 -25.06 3.10
CA GLN A 30 -15.81 -24.20 2.55
C GLN A 30 -16.87 -23.82 3.60
N LYS A 31 -17.19 -24.75 4.52
CA LYS A 31 -18.11 -24.48 5.63
C LYS A 31 -17.56 -23.42 6.59
N GLN A 32 -16.28 -23.51 6.96
CA GLN A 32 -15.64 -22.53 7.84
C GLN A 32 -15.56 -21.15 7.17
N ILE A 33 -15.21 -21.11 5.88
CA ILE A 33 -15.18 -19.86 5.10
C ILE A 33 -16.55 -19.20 5.08
N ALA A 34 -17.61 -19.96 4.74
CA ALA A 34 -18.98 -19.44 4.74
C ALA A 34 -19.41 -18.91 6.11
N GLN A 35 -19.07 -19.63 7.18
CA GLN A 35 -19.36 -19.21 8.55
C GLN A 35 -18.64 -17.90 8.90
N LEU A 36 -17.33 -17.80 8.65
CA LEU A 36 -16.56 -16.59 8.93
C LEU A 36 -17.04 -15.38 8.12
N LYS A 37 -17.37 -15.58 6.83
CA LYS A 37 -17.93 -14.50 6.00
C LYS A 37 -19.24 -13.97 6.57
N GLU A 38 -20.11 -14.84 7.08
CA GLU A 38 -21.35 -14.43 7.73
C GLU A 38 -21.10 -13.69 9.06
N GLU A 39 -20.22 -14.21 9.90
CA GLU A 39 -19.82 -13.54 11.15
C GLU A 39 -19.25 -12.14 10.88
N ILE A 40 -18.38 -11.99 9.88
CA ILE A 40 -17.82 -10.69 9.49
C ILE A 40 -18.93 -9.77 8.96
N ARG A 41 -19.85 -10.26 8.12
CA ARG A 41 -20.97 -9.47 7.59
C ARG A 41 -21.84 -8.88 8.70
N VAL A 42 -22.19 -9.70 9.69
CA VAL A 42 -22.95 -9.25 10.87
C VAL A 42 -22.17 -8.19 11.64
N LEU A 43 -20.88 -8.42 11.90
CA LEU A 43 -20.03 -7.46 12.62
C LEU A 43 -19.86 -6.13 11.87
N LEU A 44 -19.75 -6.16 10.54
CA LEU A 44 -19.66 -4.94 9.74
C LEU A 44 -20.92 -4.08 9.92
N GLN A 45 -22.11 -4.70 9.90
CA GLN A 45 -23.37 -3.99 10.13
C GLN A 45 -23.48 -3.45 11.56
N GLU A 46 -23.21 -4.29 12.57
CA GLU A 46 -23.28 -3.92 13.99
C GLU A 46 -22.34 -2.77 14.36
N LYS A 47 -21.20 -2.66 13.67
CA LYS A 47 -20.17 -1.64 13.92
C LYS A 47 -20.27 -0.43 13.00
N ASN A 48 -21.29 -0.37 12.13
CA ASN A 48 -21.38 0.62 11.05
C ASN A 48 -20.03 0.74 10.32
N ALA A 49 -19.53 -0.41 9.84
CA ALA A 49 -18.21 -0.54 9.25
C ALA A 49 -18.30 -0.95 7.78
N VAL A 50 -17.34 -0.47 6.98
CA VAL A 50 -17.18 -0.90 5.59
C VAL A 50 -15.81 -1.53 5.38
N LEU A 51 -15.74 -2.59 4.58
CA LEU A 51 -14.50 -3.30 4.26
C LEU A 51 -14.00 -2.89 2.87
N VAL A 52 -12.72 -2.55 2.76
CA VAL A 52 -12.06 -2.26 1.48
C VAL A 52 -10.89 -3.19 1.28
N ALA A 53 -10.72 -3.70 0.08
CA ALA A 53 -9.69 -4.68 -0.24
C ALA A 53 -8.79 -4.19 -1.39
N HIS A 54 -7.48 -4.42 -1.25
CA HIS A 54 -6.54 -4.17 -2.33
C HIS A 54 -6.57 -5.31 -3.35
N TYR A 55 -6.22 -5.05 -4.62
CA TYR A 55 -6.15 -6.08 -5.68
C TYR A 55 -5.27 -7.31 -5.38
N TYR A 56 -4.38 -7.21 -4.40
CA TYR A 56 -3.38 -8.25 -4.08
C TYR A 56 -3.70 -9.06 -2.82
N VAL A 57 -4.90 -8.90 -2.25
CA VAL A 57 -5.35 -9.76 -1.16
C VAL A 57 -6.03 -11.01 -1.70
N ASP A 58 -6.25 -11.99 -0.82
CA ASP A 58 -6.96 -13.23 -1.13
C ASP A 58 -8.34 -12.98 -1.77
N ASP A 59 -8.73 -13.81 -2.73
CA ASP A 59 -9.96 -13.64 -3.50
C ASP A 59 -11.21 -13.69 -2.61
N GLN A 60 -11.18 -14.42 -1.51
CA GLN A 60 -12.28 -14.48 -0.55
C GLN A 60 -12.50 -13.14 0.15
N LEU A 61 -11.42 -12.40 0.43
CA LEU A 61 -11.49 -11.06 1.02
C LEU A 61 -11.98 -10.04 0.00
N GLN A 62 -11.58 -10.17 -1.27
CA GLN A 62 -12.08 -9.34 -2.36
C GLN A 62 -13.60 -9.52 -2.53
N ALA A 63 -14.05 -10.77 -2.64
CA ALA A 63 -15.47 -11.09 -2.75
C ALA A 63 -16.26 -10.62 -1.52
N LEU A 64 -15.71 -10.79 -0.30
CA LEU A 64 -16.36 -10.30 0.91
C LEU A 64 -16.51 -8.77 0.91
N ALA A 65 -15.52 -8.02 0.41
CA ALA A 65 -15.62 -6.57 0.26
C ALA A 65 -16.81 -6.19 -0.62
N GLU A 66 -16.90 -6.76 -1.82
CA GLU A 66 -17.98 -6.47 -2.77
C GLU A 66 -19.36 -6.90 -2.23
N GLU A 67 -19.46 -8.10 -1.65
CA GLU A 67 -20.70 -8.64 -1.08
C GLU A 67 -21.23 -7.82 0.11
N THR A 68 -20.38 -7.05 0.77
CA THR A 68 -20.74 -6.25 1.96
C THR A 68 -20.84 -4.75 1.68
N GLY A 69 -20.84 -4.36 0.39
CA GLY A 69 -20.99 -2.96 -0.03
C GLY A 69 -19.70 -2.14 0.02
N GLY A 70 -18.57 -2.81 0.19
CA GLY A 70 -17.23 -2.26 0.06
C GLY A 70 -16.72 -2.20 -1.38
N ILE A 71 -15.40 -2.08 -1.54
CA ILE A 71 -14.76 -2.00 -2.87
C ILE A 71 -13.44 -2.76 -2.91
N VAL A 72 -13.11 -3.29 -4.09
CA VAL A 72 -11.78 -3.79 -4.45
C VAL A 72 -11.10 -2.76 -5.35
N ALA A 73 -10.03 -2.12 -4.87
CA ALA A 73 -9.39 -1.03 -5.60
C ALA A 73 -7.89 -0.87 -5.30
N ASP A 74 -7.25 0.10 -5.96
CA ASP A 74 -5.90 0.53 -5.56
C ASP A 74 -5.93 1.31 -4.23
N SER A 75 -4.73 1.58 -3.68
CA SER A 75 -4.59 2.23 -2.38
C SER A 75 -5.24 3.63 -2.27
N LEU A 76 -5.25 4.42 -3.34
CA LEU A 76 -5.78 5.79 -3.29
C LEU A 76 -7.30 5.75 -3.37
N GLU A 77 -7.85 4.93 -4.26
CA GLU A 77 -9.29 4.78 -4.40
C GLU A 77 -9.92 4.14 -3.16
N MET A 78 -9.26 3.14 -2.54
CA MET A 78 -9.70 2.60 -1.24
C MET A 78 -9.80 3.69 -0.17
N ALA A 79 -8.80 4.56 -0.07
CA ALA A 79 -8.77 5.63 0.92
C ALA A 79 -9.83 6.71 0.63
N ASN A 80 -10.03 7.07 -0.65
CA ASN A 80 -11.07 8.00 -1.09
C ASN A 80 -12.49 7.45 -0.83
N PHE A 81 -12.72 6.17 -1.12
CA PHE A 81 -13.98 5.51 -0.84
C PHE A 81 -14.29 5.54 0.67
N GLY A 82 -13.32 5.17 1.50
CA GLY A 82 -13.46 5.23 2.97
C GLY A 82 -13.72 6.64 3.49
N ALA A 83 -13.09 7.67 2.91
CA ALA A 83 -13.32 9.06 3.27
C ALA A 83 -14.76 9.51 2.97
N LYS A 84 -15.30 9.10 1.82
CA LYS A 84 -16.67 9.44 1.37
C LYS A 84 -17.77 8.60 2.00
N SER A 85 -17.43 7.45 2.58
CA SER A 85 -18.39 6.57 3.25
C SER A 85 -18.92 7.22 4.54
N ASP A 86 -20.21 6.99 4.84
CA ASP A 86 -20.86 7.36 6.09
C ASP A 86 -20.58 6.36 7.24
N ALA A 87 -19.81 5.30 6.97
CA ALA A 87 -19.41 4.32 7.98
C ALA A 87 -18.50 4.95 9.04
N ASP A 88 -18.72 4.63 10.31
CA ASP A 88 -17.88 5.08 11.43
C ASP A 88 -16.52 4.35 11.46
N MET A 89 -16.47 3.18 10.82
CA MET A 89 -15.31 2.30 10.81
C MET A 89 -14.96 1.83 9.39
N LEU A 90 -13.66 1.76 9.12
CA LEU A 90 -13.12 1.26 7.87
C LEU A 90 -12.17 0.09 8.14
N VAL A 91 -12.47 -1.07 7.59
CA VAL A 91 -11.60 -2.26 7.63
C VAL A 91 -10.79 -2.30 6.34
N VAL A 92 -9.49 -2.08 6.44
CA VAL A 92 -8.56 -2.05 5.30
C VAL A 92 -7.86 -3.40 5.18
N CYS A 93 -8.31 -4.20 4.22
CA CYS A 93 -7.63 -5.41 3.78
C CYS A 93 -6.52 -5.03 2.78
N GLY A 94 -5.34 -4.69 3.33
CA GLY A 94 -4.16 -4.28 2.59
C GLY A 94 -2.92 -4.26 3.49
N VAL A 95 -1.92 -3.47 3.12
CA VAL A 95 -0.68 -3.28 3.90
C VAL A 95 -0.68 -1.99 4.70
N ARG A 96 0.19 -1.89 5.71
CA ARG A 96 0.17 -0.87 6.77
C ARG A 96 0.04 0.56 6.26
N PHE A 97 0.86 0.96 5.29
CA PHE A 97 0.80 2.33 4.76
C PHE A 97 -0.57 2.67 4.13
N MET A 98 -1.30 1.67 3.61
CA MET A 98 -2.64 1.87 3.05
C MET A 98 -3.65 2.18 4.16
N GLY A 99 -3.57 1.45 5.28
CA GLY A 99 -4.36 1.73 6.48
C GLY A 99 -4.04 3.11 7.07
N GLU A 100 -2.75 3.45 7.15
CA GLU A 100 -2.30 4.79 7.57
C GLU A 100 -2.85 5.89 6.64
N THR A 101 -2.80 5.67 5.32
CA THR A 101 -3.33 6.62 4.33
C THR A 101 -4.84 6.79 4.48
N ALA A 102 -5.57 5.70 4.68
CA ALA A 102 -7.00 5.76 4.93
C ALA A 102 -7.32 6.53 6.23
N LYS A 103 -6.50 6.36 7.28
CA LYS A 103 -6.64 7.11 8.54
C LYS A 103 -6.33 8.60 8.37
N LEU A 104 -5.33 8.94 7.56
CA LEU A 104 -5.02 10.34 7.23
C LEU A 104 -6.19 11.04 6.51
N LEU A 105 -6.86 10.36 5.58
CA LEU A 105 -8.02 10.90 4.85
C LEU A 105 -9.34 10.80 5.63
N SER A 106 -9.40 9.96 6.66
CA SER A 106 -10.57 9.76 7.52
C SER A 106 -10.22 9.90 9.00
N PRO A 107 -9.77 11.10 9.45
CA PRO A 107 -9.22 11.28 10.79
C PRO A 107 -10.21 10.94 11.91
N GLU A 108 -11.51 11.13 11.68
CA GLU A 108 -12.57 10.83 12.66
C GLU A 108 -12.97 9.34 12.69
N LYS A 109 -12.73 8.60 11.60
CA LYS A 109 -13.15 7.19 11.50
C LYS A 109 -12.19 6.26 12.23
N LYS A 110 -12.71 5.15 12.75
CA LYS A 110 -11.85 4.07 13.25
C LYS A 110 -11.35 3.23 12.07
N VAL A 111 -10.04 3.22 11.84
CA VAL A 111 -9.43 2.39 10.80
C VAL A 111 -8.85 1.13 11.43
N LEU A 112 -9.26 -0.04 10.93
CA LEU A 112 -8.77 -1.34 11.35
C LEU A 112 -8.06 -2.03 10.19
N MET A 113 -7.03 -2.80 10.53
CA MET A 113 -6.37 -3.71 9.62
C MET A 113 -6.40 -5.11 10.23
N PRO A 114 -6.60 -6.17 9.43
CA PRO A 114 -6.57 -7.55 9.93
C PRO A 114 -5.27 -7.90 10.67
N THR A 115 -4.14 -7.37 10.19
CA THR A 115 -2.85 -7.43 10.88
C THR A 115 -2.00 -6.21 10.52
N LEU A 116 -1.28 -5.66 11.51
CA LEU A 116 -0.31 -4.57 11.28
C LEU A 116 1.04 -5.09 10.78
N GLU A 117 1.24 -6.41 10.74
CA GLU A 117 2.43 -7.06 10.20
C GLU A 117 2.40 -7.13 8.66
N ALA A 118 1.23 -6.95 8.04
CA ALA A 118 1.09 -6.78 6.60
C ALA A 118 1.77 -5.47 6.18
N THR A 119 2.98 -5.55 5.66
CA THR A 119 3.84 -4.40 5.36
C THR A 119 4.29 -4.37 3.91
N CYS A 120 4.85 -3.24 3.48
CA CYS A 120 5.42 -3.08 2.15
C CYS A 120 6.94 -2.92 2.28
N SER A 121 7.71 -3.68 1.51
CA SER A 121 9.17 -3.57 1.52
C SER A 121 9.67 -2.19 1.12
N LEU A 122 8.96 -1.50 0.22
CA LEU A 122 9.26 -0.11 -0.16
C LEU A 122 9.11 0.86 1.02
N ASP A 123 8.02 0.76 1.76
CA ASP A 123 7.78 1.53 2.99
C ASP A 123 8.90 1.26 4.02
N LEU A 124 9.17 0.00 4.32
CA LEU A 124 10.21 -0.40 5.28
C LEU A 124 11.62 0.05 4.87
N SER A 125 11.89 0.15 3.57
CA SER A 125 13.18 0.61 3.04
C SER A 125 13.40 2.12 3.13
N CYS A 126 12.41 2.88 3.62
CA CYS A 126 12.48 4.32 3.79
C CYS A 126 12.18 4.73 5.25
N PRO A 127 13.11 4.51 6.18
CA PRO A 127 12.94 4.93 7.57
C PRO A 127 12.79 6.46 7.68
N PRO A 128 11.81 6.97 8.45
CA PRO A 128 11.56 8.41 8.55
C PRO A 128 12.77 9.23 9.01
N ASP A 129 13.54 8.74 9.99
CA ASP A 129 14.70 9.46 10.53
C ASP A 129 15.86 9.55 9.53
N ASP A 130 16.08 8.47 8.76
CA ASP A 130 17.09 8.47 7.69
C ASP A 130 16.69 9.41 6.57
N PHE A 131 15.41 9.38 6.19
CA PHE A 131 14.87 10.27 5.17
C PHE A 131 14.91 11.74 5.62
N ALA A 132 14.57 12.03 6.87
CA ALA A 132 14.67 13.36 7.47
C ALA A 132 16.10 13.92 7.45
N ARG A 133 17.10 13.08 7.73
CA ARG A 133 18.52 13.48 7.62
C ARG A 133 18.94 13.75 6.18
N PHE A 134 18.42 12.97 5.23
CA PHE A 134 18.70 13.18 3.82
C PHE A 134 18.09 14.49 3.30
N ILE A 135 16.81 14.76 3.56
CA ILE A 135 16.18 16.02 3.12
C ILE A 135 16.85 17.25 3.74
N ALA A 136 17.35 17.17 4.98
CA ALA A 136 18.05 18.26 5.64
C ALA A 136 19.38 18.64 4.97
N GLN A 137 19.99 17.72 4.22
CA GLN A 137 21.21 17.98 3.43
C GLN A 137 20.89 18.68 2.09
N HIS A 138 19.61 18.75 1.72
CA HIS A 138 19.12 19.23 0.44
C HIS A 138 17.95 20.21 0.62
N PRO A 139 18.12 21.32 1.38
CA PRO A 139 17.01 22.20 1.77
C PRO A 139 16.31 22.89 0.59
N ASP A 140 16.98 23.04 -0.55
CA ASP A 140 16.44 23.67 -1.76
C ASP A 140 15.70 22.69 -2.70
N HIS A 141 15.42 21.46 -2.26
CA HIS A 141 14.74 20.45 -3.07
C HIS A 141 13.27 20.28 -2.67
N THR A 142 12.43 20.05 -3.67
CA THR A 142 11.04 19.64 -3.48
C THR A 142 10.97 18.14 -3.20
N VAL A 143 10.44 17.78 -2.04
CA VAL A 143 10.31 16.38 -1.61
C VAL A 143 9.03 15.77 -2.17
N VAL A 144 9.18 14.79 -3.05
CA VAL A 144 8.07 14.03 -3.66
C VAL A 144 8.21 12.56 -3.25
N VAL A 145 7.21 12.02 -2.56
CA VAL A 145 7.21 10.62 -2.10
C VAL A 145 6.10 9.83 -2.75
N TYR A 146 6.39 8.57 -3.07
CA TYR A 146 5.39 7.62 -3.51
C TYR A 146 4.46 7.25 -2.35
N ALA A 147 3.19 6.97 -2.64
CA ALA A 147 2.18 6.58 -1.66
C ALA A 147 2.60 5.37 -0.80
N ASN A 148 3.47 4.51 -1.33
CA ASN A 148 4.05 3.34 -0.68
C ASN A 148 5.14 3.71 0.34
N THR A 149 4.82 4.62 1.25
CA THR A 149 5.66 5.13 2.35
C THR A 149 4.81 5.31 3.61
N SER A 150 5.42 5.26 4.79
CA SER A 150 4.70 5.50 6.05
C SER A 150 4.10 6.91 6.13
N ALA A 151 3.09 7.08 7.00
CA ALA A 151 2.56 8.40 7.34
C ALA A 151 3.64 9.37 7.85
N ALA A 152 4.63 8.85 8.58
CA ALA A 152 5.75 9.66 9.06
C ALA A 152 6.62 10.19 7.92
N VAL A 153 6.92 9.39 6.90
CA VAL A 153 7.61 9.85 5.67
C VAL A 153 6.74 10.84 4.89
N LYS A 154 5.43 10.59 4.77
CA LYS A 154 4.50 11.53 4.12
C LYS A 154 4.47 12.90 4.80
N ALA A 155 4.58 12.94 6.13
CA ALA A 155 4.63 14.20 6.88
C ALA A 155 5.90 15.03 6.60
N LEU A 156 6.96 14.42 6.06
CA LEU A 156 8.20 15.08 5.65
C LEU A 156 8.17 15.53 4.18
N ALA A 157 7.15 15.14 3.42
CA ALA A 157 7.07 15.38 1.98
C ALA A 157 6.24 16.62 1.64
N HIS A 158 6.61 17.29 0.55
CA HIS A 158 5.78 18.35 -0.03
C HIS A 158 4.64 17.75 -0.89
N TRP A 159 4.91 16.62 -1.56
CA TRP A 159 3.95 15.93 -2.42
C TRP A 159 3.94 14.42 -2.14
N THR A 160 2.75 13.84 -2.09
CA THR A 160 2.55 12.38 -2.16
C THR A 160 1.92 12.03 -3.50
N VAL A 161 2.47 11.04 -4.20
CA VAL A 161 2.02 10.64 -5.54
C VAL A 161 1.70 9.15 -5.62
N THR A 162 0.93 8.74 -6.63
CA THR A 162 0.78 7.33 -7.02
C THR A 162 1.46 7.10 -8.38
N SER A 163 1.56 5.84 -8.83
CA SER A 163 2.06 5.52 -10.17
C SER A 163 1.22 6.17 -11.28
N GLY A 164 -0.06 6.42 -11.03
CA GLY A 164 -0.99 7.03 -11.98
C GLY A 164 -0.78 8.54 -12.20
N ASN A 165 -0.17 9.26 -11.26
CA ASN A 165 0.00 10.72 -11.35
C ASN A 165 1.44 11.23 -11.17
N ALA A 166 2.40 10.36 -10.80
CA ALA A 166 3.78 10.76 -10.54
C ALA A 166 4.43 11.50 -11.71
N LEU A 167 4.26 11.01 -12.96
CA LEU A 167 4.88 11.62 -14.13
C LEU A 167 4.38 13.04 -14.39
N GLN A 168 3.06 13.26 -14.26
CA GLN A 168 2.43 14.57 -14.46
C GLN A 168 2.93 15.58 -13.42
N ILE A 169 2.97 15.17 -12.14
CA ILE A 169 3.41 16.03 -11.05
C ILE A 169 4.90 16.36 -11.18
N VAL A 170 5.74 15.36 -11.42
CA VAL A 170 7.19 15.57 -11.54
C VAL A 170 7.51 16.44 -12.76
N ARG A 171 6.87 16.21 -13.92
CA ARG A 171 7.05 17.09 -15.10
C ARG A 171 6.69 18.54 -14.79
N HIS A 172 5.56 18.78 -14.13
CA HIS A 172 5.14 20.13 -13.75
C HIS A 172 6.16 20.83 -12.84
N LEU A 173 6.73 20.11 -11.87
CA LEU A 173 7.75 20.64 -10.96
C LEU A 173 9.08 20.90 -11.70
N SER A 174 9.49 20.00 -12.59
CA SER A 174 10.70 20.16 -13.43
C SER A 174 10.57 21.35 -14.38
N GLU A 175 9.41 21.56 -15.00
CA GLU A 175 9.13 22.73 -15.86
C GLU A 175 9.21 24.07 -15.10
N ARG A 176 8.99 24.05 -13.78
CA ARG A 176 9.18 25.20 -12.88
C ARG A 176 10.64 25.37 -12.41
N GLY A 177 11.55 24.49 -12.84
CA GLY A 177 12.96 24.51 -12.47
C GLY A 177 13.25 23.96 -11.07
N GLU A 178 12.31 23.23 -10.45
CA GLU A 178 12.49 22.67 -9.12
C GLU A 178 13.39 21.43 -9.16
N ARG A 179 14.28 21.28 -8.18
CA ARG A 179 15.05 20.05 -7.97
C ARG A 179 14.26 19.12 -7.06
N ILE A 180 14.19 17.85 -7.41
CA ILE A 180 13.29 16.91 -6.74
C ILE A 180 14.08 15.87 -5.94
N ILE A 181 13.64 15.63 -4.70
CA ILE A 181 13.97 14.41 -3.96
C ILE A 181 12.85 13.41 -4.18
N TRP A 182 13.22 12.19 -4.55
CA TRP A 182 12.29 11.09 -4.78
C TRP A 182 12.52 9.95 -3.79
N ALA A 183 11.43 9.41 -3.22
CA ALA A 183 11.46 8.18 -2.42
C ALA A 183 10.18 7.36 -2.58
N PRO A 184 10.20 6.04 -2.29
CA PRO A 184 11.36 5.22 -1.96
C PRO A 184 11.80 4.34 -3.14
N ASP A 185 10.97 4.23 -4.18
CA ASP A 185 11.16 3.31 -5.27
C ASP A 185 12.15 3.87 -6.30
N LYS A 186 13.40 3.39 -6.24
CA LYS A 186 14.46 3.77 -7.17
C LYS A 186 14.18 3.41 -8.63
N HIS A 187 13.37 2.38 -8.89
CA HIS A 187 13.05 1.95 -10.26
C HIS A 187 12.02 2.89 -10.87
N LEU A 188 10.96 3.19 -10.12
CA LEU A 188 10.00 4.22 -10.52
C LEU A 188 10.68 5.58 -10.65
N GLY A 189 11.56 5.95 -9.71
CA GLY A 189 12.32 7.19 -9.76
C GLY A 189 13.18 7.32 -11.02
N ARG A 190 13.98 6.29 -11.36
CA ARG A 190 14.77 6.27 -12.61
C ARG A 190 13.91 6.28 -13.86
N TRP A 191 12.73 5.67 -13.80
CA TRP A 191 11.79 5.72 -14.91
C TRP A 191 11.26 7.13 -15.10
N ILE A 192 10.80 7.80 -14.03
CA ILE A 192 10.34 9.19 -14.07
C ILE A 192 11.43 10.13 -14.60
N GLU A 193 12.66 10.03 -14.06
CA GLU A 193 13.81 10.84 -14.48
C GLU A 193 14.10 10.73 -15.99
N ARG A 194 13.85 9.57 -16.61
CA ARG A 194 14.02 9.41 -18.06
C ARG A 194 12.90 10.05 -18.87
N GLU A 195 11.70 10.16 -18.31
CA GLU A 195 10.49 10.58 -19.02
C GLU A 195 10.13 12.08 -18.79
N THR A 196 10.83 12.77 -17.87
CA THR A 196 10.63 14.19 -17.54
C THR A 196 11.92 14.97 -17.67
#